data_AF-A0AAX4EUJ1-F1
#
_entry.id   AF-A0AAX4EUJ1-F1
#
_cell.length_a   1.000
_cell.length_b   1.000
_cell.length_c   1.000
_cell.angle_alpha   90.00
_cell.angle_beta   90.00
_cell.angle_gamma   90.00
#
_symmetry.space_group_name_H-M   'P 1'
#
loop_
_entity.id
_entity.type
_entity.pdbx_description
1 polymer ?
#
loop_
_entity_poly.entity_id
_entity_poly.type
_entity_poly.pdbx_seq_one_letter_code
_entity_poly.pdbx_strand_id
1 'polypeptide(L)'
;MSHSTSGEKAYFDLHTEGYGRLQRVREVPVRGGRRAQPFLACTIAALVGSVKEPVTRYFDVKVSGAEAKKLVEHYVGMDDPKQRPMVKFRLGDLWSDAFIRPSGERKGEPAASLKGRLLKAELIDPATLAAIEQYELITRGIGYLNRPKDVTPKEGDPFLACTIGALAGTVEEPEYRYINTIVTAPEAQHLVRRCVQAIEAERKVLVAFRLNDMKADPYLRTKGEHAGEPAASLESRLIHIGLIKIDGQLVYPTANQPPSSGHATVASTVSESPDNSADMPSTTSGTAGPEAQSSVEEEPALVTSL
;
A
#
# COMPACT_ATOMS: atom_id res chain seq x y z
N MET A 1 -19.59 -39.01 5.09
CA MET A 1 -20.30 -37.71 5.12
C MET A 1 -19.25 -36.63 5.16
N SER A 2 -19.07 -35.93 4.04
CA SER A 2 -18.06 -34.89 3.85
C SER A 2 -18.54 -33.60 4.52
N HIS A 3 -17.88 -33.19 5.61
CA HIS A 3 -18.03 -31.85 6.15
C HIS A 3 -17.32 -30.87 5.22
N SER A 4 -18.08 -30.18 4.37
CA SER A 4 -17.61 -29.02 3.62
C SER A 4 -17.63 -27.80 4.55
N THR A 5 -16.47 -27.42 5.08
CA THR A 5 -16.31 -26.16 5.82
C THR A 5 -16.31 -25.00 4.83
N SER A 6 -17.47 -24.35 4.72
CA SER A 6 -17.64 -23.12 3.94
C SER A 6 -17.01 -21.94 4.70
N GLY A 7 -15.98 -21.31 4.13
CA GLY A 7 -15.75 -19.86 4.34
C GLY A 7 -14.46 -19.39 5.03
N GLU A 8 -13.36 -20.16 5.03
CA GLU A 8 -12.07 -19.58 5.44
C GLU A 8 -11.62 -18.50 4.44
N LYS A 9 -11.31 -17.30 4.93
CA LYS A 9 -10.77 -16.21 4.09
C LYS A 9 -9.42 -16.66 3.53
N ALA A 10 -9.31 -16.74 2.21
CA ALA A 10 -8.07 -17.12 1.54
C ALA A 10 -7.02 -15.98 1.47
N TYR A 11 -7.42 -14.73 1.72
CA TYR A 11 -6.55 -13.55 1.54
C TYR A 11 -6.67 -12.53 2.68
N PHE A 12 -5.57 -11.83 2.93
CA PHE A 12 -5.55 -10.61 3.73
C PHE A 12 -5.88 -9.40 2.85
N ASP A 13 -7.00 -8.76 3.16
CA ASP A 13 -7.49 -7.59 2.43
C ASP A 13 -6.74 -6.31 2.86
N LEU A 14 -5.98 -5.72 1.94
CA LEU A 14 -5.48 -4.35 2.05
C LEU A 14 -6.14 -3.49 0.97
N HIS A 15 -7.20 -2.77 1.35
CA HIS A 15 -8.03 -2.01 0.41
C HIS A 15 -7.85 -0.51 0.57
N THR A 16 -7.66 0.19 -0.54
CA THR A 16 -7.63 1.66 -0.59
C THR A 16 -8.81 2.18 -1.40
N GLU A 17 -9.61 3.06 -0.80
CA GLU A 17 -10.82 3.63 -1.42
C GLU A 17 -10.75 5.15 -1.40
N GLY A 18 -11.36 5.77 -2.41
CA GLY A 18 -11.48 7.21 -2.48
C GLY A 18 -12.16 7.66 -3.76
N TYR A 19 -12.00 8.94 -4.06
CA TYR A 19 -12.46 9.56 -5.30
C TYR A 19 -11.27 10.03 -6.11
N GLY A 20 -11.33 9.86 -7.42
CA GLY A 20 -10.22 10.26 -8.29
C GLY A 20 -10.61 10.30 -9.74
N ARG A 21 -9.77 10.97 -10.54
CA ARG A 21 -9.93 11.01 -11.99
C ARG A 21 -9.23 9.81 -12.62
N LEU A 22 -9.94 9.12 -13.50
CA LEU A 22 -9.36 8.08 -14.34
C LEU A 22 -8.54 8.73 -15.47
N GLN A 23 -7.32 8.24 -15.72
CA GLN A 23 -6.46 8.74 -16.79
C GLN A 23 -5.51 7.66 -17.32
N ARG A 24 -4.89 7.91 -18.48
CA ARG A 24 -3.86 7.03 -19.08
C ARG A 24 -4.30 5.57 -19.19
N VAL A 25 -5.57 5.36 -19.54
CA VAL A 25 -6.14 4.04 -19.71
C VAL A 25 -5.55 3.41 -20.98
N ARG A 26 -4.97 2.23 -20.83
CA ARG A 26 -4.26 1.55 -21.91
C ARG A 26 -4.23 0.05 -21.70
N GLU A 27 -4.16 -0.66 -22.80
CA GLU A 27 -3.76 -2.05 -22.80
C GLU A 27 -2.24 -2.15 -22.69
N VAL A 28 -1.76 -2.96 -21.75
CA VAL A 28 -0.33 -3.17 -21.51
C VAL A 28 0.05 -4.54 -22.06
N PRO A 29 0.93 -4.61 -23.07
CA PRO A 29 1.43 -5.88 -23.57
C PRO A 29 2.36 -6.50 -22.53
N VAL A 30 2.32 -7.83 -22.42
CA VAL A 30 3.20 -8.60 -21.55
C VAL A 30 4.19 -9.41 -22.39
N ARG A 31 5.46 -9.40 -21.98
CA ARG A 31 6.49 -10.24 -22.58
C ARG A 31 6.46 -11.61 -21.90
N GLY A 32 6.11 -12.67 -22.63
CA GLY A 32 6.05 -14.02 -22.02
C GLY A 32 5.57 -15.17 -22.91
N GLY A 33 5.87 -15.14 -24.21
CA GLY A 33 5.47 -16.21 -25.14
C GLY A 33 3.95 -16.35 -25.33
N ARG A 34 3.50 -17.47 -25.91
CA ARG A 34 2.11 -17.67 -26.37
C ARG A 34 1.01 -17.57 -25.29
N ARG A 35 1.36 -17.59 -24.00
CA ARG A 35 0.40 -17.56 -22.88
C ARG A 35 0.30 -16.19 -22.19
N ALA A 36 1.15 -15.24 -22.56
CA ALA A 36 1.14 -13.91 -21.94
C ALA A 36 0.01 -13.08 -22.53
N GLN A 37 -1.06 -12.87 -21.75
CA GLN A 37 -2.19 -12.05 -22.16
C GLN A 37 -2.00 -10.60 -21.73
N PRO A 38 -2.21 -9.63 -22.64
CA PRO A 38 -2.18 -8.22 -22.27
C PRO A 38 -3.19 -7.92 -21.17
N PHE A 39 -2.97 -6.84 -20.44
CA PHE A 39 -3.89 -6.42 -19.37
C PHE A 39 -4.22 -4.95 -19.46
N LEU A 40 -5.45 -4.62 -19.07
CA LEU A 40 -5.89 -3.23 -18.95
C LEU A 40 -5.27 -2.58 -17.73
N ALA A 41 -4.69 -1.40 -17.91
CA ALA A 41 -4.12 -0.58 -16.85
C ALA A 41 -4.60 0.87 -16.97
N CYS A 42 -4.65 1.56 -15.83
CA CYS A 42 -4.96 2.98 -15.79
C CYS A 42 -4.20 3.65 -14.65
N THR A 43 -4.13 4.98 -14.70
CA THR A 43 -3.73 5.78 -13.55
C THR A 43 -4.99 6.36 -12.89
N ILE A 44 -5.10 6.26 -11.57
CA ILE A 44 -6.09 6.99 -10.78
C ILE A 44 -5.40 8.20 -10.15
N ALA A 45 -5.83 9.40 -10.50
CA ALA A 45 -5.47 10.64 -9.84
C ALA A 45 -6.42 10.87 -8.66
N ALA A 46 -6.13 10.21 -7.53
CA ALA A 46 -6.96 10.23 -6.33
C ALA A 46 -6.85 11.59 -5.62
N LEU A 47 -7.98 12.14 -5.22
CA LEU A 47 -8.07 13.42 -4.52
C LEU A 47 -8.05 13.18 -3.01
N VAL A 48 -7.37 14.07 -2.27
CA VAL A 48 -7.28 14.05 -0.82
C VAL A 48 -7.32 15.46 -0.26
N GLY A 49 -8.03 15.66 0.84
CA GLY A 49 -8.10 16.94 1.54
C GLY A 49 -9.26 17.81 1.05
N SER A 50 -9.12 19.12 1.24
CA SER A 50 -10.18 20.10 0.94
C SER A 50 -10.62 20.03 -0.52
N VAL A 51 -11.92 20.12 -0.78
CA VAL A 51 -12.43 20.19 -2.16
C VAL A 51 -12.03 21.46 -2.91
N LYS A 52 -11.65 22.52 -2.19
CA LYS A 52 -11.20 23.79 -2.80
C LYS A 52 -9.80 23.67 -3.37
N GLU A 53 -8.94 22.90 -2.71
CA GLU A 53 -7.54 22.70 -3.08
C GLU A 53 -7.11 21.27 -2.72
N PRO A 54 -7.57 20.27 -3.48
CA PRO A 54 -7.26 18.88 -3.16
C PRO A 54 -5.84 18.56 -3.58
N VAL A 55 -5.15 17.79 -2.74
CA VAL A 55 -3.89 17.15 -3.10
C VAL A 55 -4.19 15.92 -3.94
N THR A 56 -3.40 15.70 -5.00
CA THR A 56 -3.54 14.52 -5.85
C THR A 56 -2.50 13.45 -5.49
N ARG A 57 -2.96 12.21 -5.29
CA ARG A 57 -2.15 11.00 -5.14
C ARG A 57 -2.34 10.12 -6.37
N TYR A 58 -1.24 9.75 -7.03
CA TYR A 58 -1.29 8.96 -8.26
C TYR A 58 -1.10 7.48 -7.98
N PHE A 59 -2.01 6.66 -8.52
CA PHE A 59 -1.94 5.21 -8.46
C PHE A 59 -1.90 4.64 -9.88
N ASP A 60 -0.83 3.94 -10.25
CA ASP A 60 -0.74 3.16 -11.48
C ASP A 60 -1.20 1.73 -11.22
N VAL A 61 -2.38 1.38 -11.73
CA VAL A 61 -3.09 0.17 -11.31
C VAL A 61 -3.43 -0.73 -12.48
N LYS A 62 -3.35 -2.04 -12.23
CA LYS A 62 -3.89 -3.07 -13.12
C LYS A 62 -5.39 -3.19 -12.88
N VAL A 63 -6.20 -3.10 -13.93
CA VAL A 63 -7.65 -3.24 -13.81
C VAL A 63 -8.00 -4.72 -13.71
N SER A 64 -8.49 -5.13 -12.53
CA SER A 64 -8.69 -6.54 -12.19
C SER A 64 -10.16 -6.88 -11.96
N GLY A 65 -10.96 -5.96 -11.43
CA GLY A 65 -12.39 -6.16 -11.20
C GLY A 65 -13.19 -6.24 -12.49
N ALA A 66 -14.16 -7.17 -12.58
CA ALA A 66 -14.94 -7.38 -13.80
C ALA A 66 -15.75 -6.14 -14.21
N GLU A 67 -16.51 -5.54 -13.29
CA GLU A 67 -17.27 -4.31 -13.56
C GLU A 67 -16.36 -3.11 -13.78
N ALA A 68 -15.23 -3.04 -13.04
CA ALA A 68 -14.23 -2.00 -13.27
C ALA A 68 -13.63 -2.08 -14.68
N LYS A 69 -13.36 -3.28 -15.20
CA LYS A 69 -12.87 -3.47 -16.57
C LYS A 69 -13.88 -2.94 -17.59
N LYS A 70 -15.15 -3.35 -17.47
CA LYS A 70 -16.21 -2.88 -18.38
C LYS A 70 -16.28 -1.36 -18.41
N LEU A 71 -16.25 -0.68 -17.26
CA LEU A 71 -16.26 0.78 -17.21
C LEU A 71 -14.99 1.39 -17.82
N VAL A 72 -13.81 0.93 -17.38
CA VAL A 72 -12.53 1.56 -17.70
C VAL A 72 -12.16 1.38 -19.18
N GLU A 73 -12.49 0.26 -19.80
CA GLU A 73 -12.17 -0.03 -21.21
C GLU A 73 -12.72 1.01 -22.20
N HIS A 74 -13.87 1.63 -21.90
CA HIS A 74 -14.47 2.70 -22.71
C HIS A 74 -13.57 3.95 -22.84
N TYR A 75 -12.58 4.08 -21.96
CA TYR A 75 -11.68 5.23 -21.89
C TYR A 75 -10.28 4.94 -22.46
N VAL A 76 -10.06 3.78 -23.09
CA VAL A 76 -8.78 3.45 -23.73
C VAL A 76 -8.44 4.49 -24.80
N GLY A 77 -7.21 5.01 -24.76
CA GLY A 77 -6.73 6.03 -25.70
C GLY A 77 -7.30 7.43 -25.48
N MET A 78 -8.10 7.64 -24.43
CA MET A 78 -8.59 8.98 -24.08
C MET A 78 -7.52 9.76 -23.32
N ASP A 79 -6.94 10.76 -24.00
CA ASP A 79 -5.90 11.61 -23.42
C ASP A 79 -6.41 13.00 -22.97
N ASP A 80 -7.56 13.45 -23.48
CA ASP A 80 -8.14 14.77 -23.16
C ASP A 80 -8.45 14.90 -21.65
N PRO A 81 -7.78 15.82 -20.93
CA PRO A 81 -8.05 16.07 -19.52
C PRO A 81 -9.50 16.41 -19.20
N LYS A 82 -10.24 17.02 -20.14
CA LYS A 82 -11.64 17.42 -19.94
C LYS A 82 -12.61 16.24 -19.96
N GLN A 83 -12.21 15.12 -20.56
CA GLN A 83 -13.04 13.93 -20.70
C GLN A 83 -12.75 12.87 -19.64
N ARG A 84 -11.78 13.12 -18.75
CA ARG A 84 -11.40 12.20 -17.66
C ARG A 84 -12.53 12.07 -16.64
N PRO A 85 -13.17 10.89 -16.52
CA PRO A 85 -14.28 10.72 -15.60
C PRO A 85 -13.79 10.77 -14.15
N MET A 86 -14.63 11.33 -13.28
CA MET A 86 -14.48 11.19 -11.84
C MET A 86 -15.10 9.85 -11.43
N VAL A 87 -14.34 9.06 -10.69
CA VAL A 87 -14.79 7.75 -10.21
C VAL A 87 -14.64 7.64 -8.70
N LYS A 88 -15.58 6.94 -8.07
CA LYS A 88 -15.36 6.29 -6.79
C LYS A 88 -14.64 4.98 -7.06
N PHE A 89 -13.54 4.72 -6.38
CA PHE A 89 -12.72 3.54 -6.65
C PHE A 89 -12.44 2.71 -5.39
N ARG A 90 -12.12 1.44 -5.61
CA ARG A 90 -11.50 0.55 -4.62
C ARG A 90 -10.31 -0.14 -5.26
N LEU A 91 -9.14 0.03 -4.64
CA LEU A 91 -7.91 -0.66 -4.97
C LEU A 91 -7.65 -1.79 -3.98
N GLY A 92 -6.95 -2.82 -4.42
CA GLY A 92 -6.37 -3.86 -3.58
C GLY A 92 -4.85 -3.95 -3.74
N ASP A 93 -4.20 -4.50 -2.72
CA ASP A 93 -2.80 -4.94 -2.72
C ASP A 93 -1.80 -3.81 -2.98
N LEU A 94 -2.02 -2.67 -2.33
CA LEU A 94 -1.21 -1.46 -2.50
C LEU A 94 0.28 -1.68 -2.22
N TRP A 95 1.16 -1.30 -3.16
CA TRP A 95 2.61 -1.22 -2.97
C TRP A 95 3.20 0.04 -3.62
N SER A 96 4.46 0.34 -3.35
CA SER A 96 5.21 1.44 -3.96
C SER A 96 6.29 0.93 -4.91
N ASP A 97 6.39 1.56 -6.07
CA ASP A 97 7.46 1.31 -7.06
C ASP A 97 8.32 2.55 -7.17
N ALA A 98 9.58 2.43 -6.75
CA ALA A 98 10.54 3.51 -6.78
C ALA A 98 11.35 3.48 -8.07
N PHE A 99 11.57 4.64 -8.67
CA PHE A 99 12.29 4.77 -9.92
C PHE A 99 13.00 6.11 -10.01
N ILE A 100 13.96 6.21 -10.93
CA ILE A 100 14.58 7.49 -11.29
C ILE A 100 13.78 8.11 -12.43
N ARG A 101 13.39 9.38 -12.29
CA ARG A 101 12.60 10.07 -13.33
C ARG A 101 13.38 10.08 -14.65
N PRO A 102 12.84 9.50 -15.74
CA PRO A 102 13.57 9.39 -17.00
C PRO A 102 13.60 10.71 -17.79
N SER A 103 12.65 11.61 -17.54
CA SER A 103 12.43 12.84 -18.30
C SER A 103 11.73 13.93 -17.49
N GLY A 104 11.65 15.13 -18.05
CA GLY A 104 11.02 16.31 -17.43
C GLY A 104 12.01 17.16 -16.61
N GLU A 105 11.53 18.25 -16.02
CA GLU A 105 12.37 19.17 -15.22
C GLU A 105 13.06 18.48 -14.04
N ARG A 106 12.40 17.46 -13.47
CA ARG A 106 12.90 16.65 -12.35
C ARG A 106 13.65 15.39 -12.79
N LYS A 107 14.14 15.33 -14.02
CA LYS A 107 14.87 14.16 -14.56
C LYS A 107 16.07 13.83 -13.66
N GLY A 108 16.28 12.55 -13.39
CA GLY A 108 17.36 12.07 -12.52
C GLY A 108 17.03 12.06 -11.03
N GLU A 109 15.93 12.69 -10.61
CA GLU A 109 15.48 12.62 -9.22
C GLU A 109 14.76 11.31 -8.91
N PRO A 110 14.86 10.80 -7.66
CA PRO A 110 14.05 9.69 -7.21
C PRO A 110 12.56 10.05 -7.21
N ALA A 111 11.75 9.10 -7.65
CA ALA A 111 10.30 9.19 -7.68
C ALA A 111 9.69 7.85 -7.24
N ALA A 112 8.42 7.89 -6.87
CA ALA A 112 7.66 6.70 -6.54
C ALA A 112 6.27 6.79 -7.13
N SER A 113 5.77 5.66 -7.62
CA SER A 113 4.37 5.47 -7.99
C SER A 113 3.71 4.50 -7.01
N LEU A 114 2.49 4.79 -6.59
CA LEU A 114 1.68 3.82 -5.88
C LEU A 114 1.08 2.85 -6.91
N LYS A 115 1.12 1.56 -6.62
CA LYS A 115 0.59 0.51 -7.50
C LYS A 115 -0.36 -0.40 -6.77
N GLY A 116 -1.18 -1.10 -7.53
CA GLY A 116 -2.14 -2.07 -7.00
C GLY A 116 -3.08 -2.59 -8.07
N ARG A 117 -4.19 -3.16 -7.63
CA ARG A 117 -5.26 -3.68 -8.49
C ARG A 117 -6.50 -2.82 -8.35
N LEU A 118 -7.02 -2.29 -9.45
CA LEU A 118 -8.34 -1.65 -9.44
C LEU A 118 -9.41 -2.74 -9.41
N LEU A 119 -10.10 -2.82 -8.27
CA LEU A 119 -11.12 -3.83 -7.98
C LEU A 119 -12.53 -3.32 -8.28
N LYS A 120 -12.80 -2.04 -8.00
CA LYS A 120 -14.08 -1.38 -8.31
C LYS A 120 -13.83 0.03 -8.82
N ALA A 121 -14.62 0.44 -9.79
CA ALA A 121 -14.71 1.80 -10.28
C ALA A 121 -16.16 2.07 -10.67
N GLU A 122 -16.70 3.18 -10.17
CA GLU A 122 -18.07 3.62 -10.44
C GLU A 122 -18.04 5.10 -10.78
N LEU A 123 -18.75 5.51 -11.83
CA LEU A 123 -18.95 6.93 -12.12
C LEU A 123 -19.69 7.57 -10.95
N ILE A 124 -19.23 8.76 -10.54
CA ILE A 124 -19.93 9.53 -9.53
C ILE A 124 -21.00 10.39 -10.20
N ASP A 125 -22.22 10.39 -9.66
CA ASP A 125 -23.24 11.33 -10.13
C ASP A 125 -22.93 12.75 -9.62
N PRO A 126 -23.40 13.80 -10.32
CA PRO A 126 -23.12 15.18 -9.94
C PRO A 126 -23.58 15.57 -8.54
N ALA A 127 -24.66 14.99 -8.03
CA ALA A 127 -25.19 15.32 -6.71
C ALA A 127 -24.29 14.77 -5.60
N THR A 128 -23.87 13.51 -5.72
CA THR A 128 -22.89 12.90 -4.80
C THR A 128 -21.57 13.67 -4.83
N LEU A 129 -21.08 14.06 -6.02
CA LEU A 129 -19.84 14.84 -6.13
C LEU A 129 -19.95 16.21 -5.45
N ALA A 130 -21.08 16.90 -5.61
CA ALA A 130 -21.32 18.21 -4.99
C ALA A 130 -21.46 18.16 -3.46
N ALA A 131 -21.85 17.01 -2.90
CA ALA A 131 -22.00 16.81 -1.47
C ALA A 131 -20.68 16.51 -0.73
N ILE A 132 -19.57 16.31 -1.45
CA ILE A 132 -18.26 16.06 -0.83
C ILE A 132 -17.69 17.38 -0.31
N GLU A 133 -17.47 17.47 1.00
CA GLU A 133 -16.78 18.61 1.62
C GLU A 133 -15.27 18.39 1.74
N GLN A 134 -14.86 17.13 1.86
CA GLN A 134 -13.48 16.72 1.96
C GLN A 134 -13.28 15.36 1.27
N TYR A 135 -12.22 15.26 0.46
CA TYR A 135 -11.83 13.99 -0.12
C TYR A 135 -11.01 13.17 0.87
N GLU A 136 -11.46 11.95 1.13
CA GLU A 136 -10.70 10.95 1.87
C GLU A 136 -10.11 9.90 0.94
N LEU A 137 -8.93 9.42 1.30
CA LEU A 137 -8.25 8.29 0.66
C LEU A 137 -7.96 7.23 1.72
N ILE A 138 -8.95 6.38 1.94
CA ILE A 138 -8.99 5.49 3.08
C ILE A 138 -8.35 4.14 2.73
N THR A 139 -7.29 3.78 3.44
CA THR A 139 -6.72 2.43 3.39
C THR A 139 -7.13 1.63 4.62
N ARG A 140 -7.76 0.47 4.43
CA ARG A 140 -8.21 -0.43 5.51
C ARG A 140 -7.52 -1.77 5.39
N GLY A 141 -7.23 -2.38 6.53
CA GLY A 141 -6.65 -3.71 6.60
C GLY A 141 -6.40 -4.12 8.05
N ILE A 142 -5.74 -5.26 8.20
CA ILE A 142 -5.18 -5.70 9.48
C ILE A 142 -3.67 -5.77 9.38
N GLY A 143 -2.98 -5.57 10.49
CA GLY A 143 -1.52 -5.57 10.51
C GLY A 143 -0.97 -5.41 11.91
N TYR A 144 0.34 -5.54 12.04
CA TYR A 144 1.00 -5.41 13.34
C TYR A 144 1.44 -3.97 13.58
N LEU A 145 1.06 -3.43 14.73
CA LEU A 145 1.47 -2.11 15.18
C LEU A 145 2.87 -2.23 15.79
N ASN A 146 3.79 -1.40 15.30
CA ASN A 146 5.19 -1.40 15.70
C ASN A 146 5.70 0.02 15.97
N ARG A 147 6.77 0.13 16.76
CA ARG A 147 7.56 1.36 16.97
C ARG A 147 6.71 2.62 17.25
N PRO A 148 5.75 2.59 18.20
CA PRO A 148 5.10 3.82 18.64
C PRO A 148 6.15 4.76 19.23
N LYS A 149 6.14 6.03 18.81
CA LYS A 149 7.08 7.05 19.29
C LYS A 149 6.48 8.43 19.20
N ASP A 150 6.69 9.26 20.22
CA ASP A 150 6.45 10.69 20.10
C ASP A 150 7.64 11.30 19.32
N VAL A 151 7.34 12.07 18.29
CA VAL A 151 8.31 12.72 17.40
C VAL A 151 8.20 14.22 17.61
N THR A 152 9.32 14.84 17.95
CA THR A 152 9.45 16.30 18.06
C THR A 152 10.31 16.80 16.91
N PRO A 153 9.69 17.30 15.82
CA PRO A 153 10.44 17.85 14.70
C PRO A 153 11.11 19.18 15.08
N LYS A 154 12.11 19.60 14.29
CA LYS A 154 12.74 20.93 14.46
C LYS A 154 11.77 22.09 14.21
N GLU A 155 10.82 21.86 13.30
CA GLU A 155 9.77 22.78 12.91
C GLU A 155 8.42 22.06 12.96
N GLY A 156 7.40 22.72 13.51
CA GLY A 156 6.06 22.17 13.67
C GLY A 156 5.81 21.51 15.03
N ASP A 157 4.58 21.05 15.22
CA ASP A 157 4.14 20.48 16.49
C ASP A 157 4.62 19.03 16.67
N PRO A 158 4.93 18.61 17.92
CA PRO A 158 5.16 17.21 18.22
C PRO A 158 3.98 16.33 17.85
N PHE A 159 4.24 15.11 17.37
CA PHE A 159 3.20 14.17 16.97
C PHE A 159 3.55 12.73 17.34
N LEU A 160 2.53 11.91 17.58
CA LEU A 160 2.69 10.47 17.77
C LEU A 160 2.80 9.79 16.40
N ALA A 161 3.80 8.94 16.23
CA ALA A 161 4.01 8.12 15.05
C ALA A 161 4.08 6.63 15.40
N CYS A 162 3.72 5.76 14.47
CA CYS A 162 3.98 4.33 14.55
C CYS A 162 4.13 3.73 13.14
N THR A 163 4.69 2.52 13.05
CA THR A 163 4.75 1.76 11.80
C THR A 163 3.74 0.61 11.86
N ILE A 164 2.96 0.42 10.81
CA ILE A 164 2.07 -0.74 10.66
C ILE A 164 2.68 -1.68 9.63
N GLY A 165 2.96 -2.93 10.03
CA GLY A 165 3.23 -4.02 9.11
C GLY A 165 1.89 -4.58 8.62
N ALA A 166 1.33 -3.98 7.58
CA ALA A 166 0.02 -4.36 7.04
C ALA A 166 0.11 -5.71 6.32
N LEU A 167 -0.82 -6.61 6.62
CA LEU A 167 -0.90 -7.92 5.99
C LEU A 167 -1.60 -7.78 4.63
N ALA A 168 -1.02 -8.42 3.62
CA ALA A 168 -1.56 -8.55 2.28
C ALA A 168 -1.23 -9.95 1.72
N GLY A 169 -1.83 -10.33 0.58
CA GLY A 169 -1.56 -11.63 -0.04
C GLY A 169 -2.41 -12.76 0.56
N THR A 170 -1.99 -14.00 0.34
CA THR A 170 -2.72 -15.18 0.82
C THR A 170 -2.58 -15.32 2.33
N VAL A 171 -3.52 -16.01 2.98
CA VAL A 171 -3.40 -16.29 4.42
C VAL A 171 -2.29 -17.30 4.72
N GLU A 172 -1.99 -18.18 3.77
CA GLU A 172 -0.91 -19.17 3.87
C GLU A 172 0.48 -18.52 3.74
N GLU A 173 0.63 -17.51 2.88
CA GLU A 173 1.88 -16.80 2.64
C GLU A 173 1.65 -15.27 2.73
N PRO A 174 1.47 -14.73 3.96
CA PRO A 174 1.24 -13.32 4.14
C PRO A 174 2.46 -12.48 3.74
N GLU A 175 2.22 -11.45 2.95
CA GLU A 175 3.16 -10.38 2.68
C GLU A 175 2.97 -9.22 3.66
N TYR A 176 4.08 -8.55 4.00
CA TYR A 176 4.05 -7.35 4.83
C TYR A 176 4.29 -6.09 4.00
N ARG A 177 3.38 -5.12 4.14
CA ARG A 177 3.55 -3.76 3.64
C ARG A 177 3.76 -2.83 4.83
N TYR A 178 5.01 -2.42 5.05
CA TYR A 178 5.35 -1.51 6.13
C TYR A 178 4.94 -0.08 5.78
N ILE A 179 4.06 0.49 6.59
CA ILE A 179 3.52 1.84 6.41
C ILE A 179 3.87 2.66 7.63
N ASN A 180 4.61 3.75 7.42
CA ASN A 180 4.87 4.73 8.46
C ASN A 180 3.65 5.64 8.63
N THR A 181 3.19 5.81 9.86
CA THR A 181 1.95 6.53 10.12
C THR A 181 2.15 7.62 11.16
N ILE A 182 1.53 8.78 10.90
CA ILE A 182 1.25 9.78 11.93
C ILE A 182 -0.11 9.44 12.52
N VAL A 183 -0.22 9.38 13.85
CA VAL A 183 -1.47 9.06 14.54
C VAL A 183 -2.22 10.36 14.80
N THR A 184 -3.24 10.64 13.98
CA THR A 184 -3.90 11.95 13.97
C THR A 184 -5.18 12.01 14.80
N ALA A 185 -5.87 10.88 14.98
CA ALA A 185 -7.12 10.85 15.75
C ALA A 185 -6.85 10.66 17.25
N PRO A 186 -7.46 11.46 18.16
CA PRO A 186 -7.23 11.36 19.60
C PRO A 186 -7.46 9.96 20.17
N GLU A 187 -8.55 9.29 19.77
CA GLU A 187 -8.85 7.92 20.19
C GLU A 187 -7.78 6.93 19.72
N ALA A 188 -7.34 7.06 18.46
CA ALA A 188 -6.25 6.22 17.94
C ALA A 188 -4.94 6.48 18.69
N GLN A 189 -4.64 7.74 19.07
CA GLN A 189 -3.45 8.06 19.86
C GLN A 189 -3.48 7.39 21.24
N HIS A 190 -4.63 7.44 21.92
CA HIS A 190 -4.81 6.77 23.20
C HIS A 190 -4.61 5.25 23.08
N LEU A 191 -5.19 4.63 22.06
CA LEU A 191 -5.05 3.20 21.80
C LEU A 191 -3.61 2.79 21.44
N VAL A 192 -2.90 3.58 20.64
CA VAL A 192 -1.49 3.34 20.31
C VAL A 192 -0.62 3.40 21.57
N ARG A 193 -0.83 4.42 22.43
CA ARG A 193 -0.07 4.57 23.69
C ARG A 193 -0.29 3.40 24.66
N ARG A 194 -1.52 2.87 24.73
CA ARG A 194 -1.82 1.64 25.51
C ARG A 194 -1.04 0.41 25.05
N CYS A 195 -0.58 0.38 23.80
CA CYS A 195 0.17 -0.75 23.24
C CYS A 195 1.68 -0.66 23.45
N VAL A 196 2.22 0.48 23.92
CA VAL A 196 3.67 0.73 24.03
C VAL A 196 4.37 -0.36 24.85
N GLN A 197 3.89 -0.63 26.08
CA GLN A 197 4.49 -1.63 26.96
C GLN A 197 4.49 -3.04 26.35
N ALA A 198 3.43 -3.42 25.63
CA ALA A 198 3.37 -4.72 24.98
C ALA A 198 4.39 -4.83 23.83
N ILE A 199 4.59 -3.75 23.08
CA ILE A 199 5.55 -3.69 21.96
C ILE A 199 6.99 -3.68 22.48
N GLU A 200 7.26 -2.94 23.57
CA GLU A 200 8.57 -2.95 24.24
C GLU A 200 8.91 -4.32 24.83
N ALA A 201 7.89 -5.09 25.24
CA ALA A 201 8.02 -6.49 25.65
C ALA A 201 8.00 -7.48 24.47
N GLU A 202 8.19 -7.01 23.23
CA GLU A 202 8.25 -7.81 22.00
C GLU A 202 7.00 -8.67 21.72
N ARG A 203 5.84 -8.27 22.27
CA ARG A 203 4.57 -8.98 22.08
C ARG A 203 3.92 -8.63 20.75
N LYS A 204 3.16 -9.57 20.18
CA LYS A 204 2.51 -9.38 18.88
C LYS A 204 1.23 -8.56 19.02
N VAL A 205 1.29 -7.29 18.62
CA VAL A 205 0.13 -6.38 18.64
C VAL A 205 -0.52 -6.28 17.25
N LEU A 206 -1.56 -7.08 17.01
CA LEU A 206 -2.35 -7.04 15.77
C LEU A 206 -3.49 -6.02 15.89
N VAL A 207 -3.65 -5.16 14.89
CA VAL A 207 -4.71 -4.15 14.84
C VAL A 207 -5.51 -4.23 13.54
N ALA A 208 -6.81 -3.94 13.60
CA ALA A 208 -7.57 -3.53 12.43
C ALA A 208 -7.51 -2.01 12.32
N PHE A 209 -7.03 -1.49 11.20
CA PHE A 209 -6.74 -0.08 11.05
C PHE A 209 -7.58 0.56 9.95
N ARG A 210 -7.76 1.89 10.06
CA ARG A 210 -8.07 2.76 8.92
C ARG A 210 -7.00 3.85 8.86
N LEU A 211 -6.38 3.96 7.70
CA LEU A 211 -5.44 5.01 7.36
C LEU A 211 -6.07 5.99 6.38
N ASN A 212 -5.60 7.23 6.36
CA ASN A 212 -5.98 8.25 5.39
C ASN A 212 -4.73 8.86 4.73
N ASP A 213 -4.89 9.44 3.54
CA ASP A 213 -3.83 10.14 2.82
C ASP A 213 -2.59 9.27 2.59
N MET A 214 -2.80 8.10 1.99
CA MET A 214 -1.70 7.20 1.61
C MET A 214 -0.82 7.84 0.53
N LYS A 215 0.49 7.86 0.77
CA LYS A 215 1.50 8.36 -0.18
C LYS A 215 2.75 7.50 -0.19
N ALA A 216 3.50 7.57 -1.27
CA ALA A 216 4.85 7.03 -1.37
C ALA A 216 5.86 8.18 -1.31
N ASP A 217 6.82 8.11 -0.40
CA ASP A 217 7.92 9.06 -0.28
C ASP A 217 9.21 8.45 -0.86
N PRO A 218 9.67 8.91 -2.03
CA PRO A 218 10.84 8.37 -2.71
C PRO A 218 12.14 8.87 -2.08
N TYR A 219 13.12 7.98 -1.97
CA TYR A 219 14.46 8.30 -1.48
C TYR A 219 15.52 7.44 -2.17
N LEU A 220 16.78 7.83 -2.06
CA LEU A 220 17.91 6.97 -2.44
C LEU A 220 18.41 6.25 -1.21
N ARG A 221 18.60 4.93 -1.32
CA ARG A 221 19.24 4.15 -0.25
C ARG A 221 20.65 4.68 -0.02
N THR A 222 21.01 4.96 1.22
CA THR A 222 22.33 5.52 1.57
C THR A 222 23.29 4.49 2.14
N LYS A 223 22.80 3.28 2.46
CA LYS A 223 23.55 2.21 3.13
C LYS A 223 23.11 0.84 2.61
N GLY A 224 23.97 -0.17 2.82
CA GLY A 224 23.74 -1.55 2.42
C GLY A 224 24.15 -1.83 0.98
N GLU A 225 23.95 -3.08 0.53
CA GLU A 225 24.29 -3.56 -0.82
C GLU A 225 23.60 -2.75 -1.92
N HIS A 226 22.40 -2.26 -1.65
CA HIS A 226 21.57 -1.48 -2.57
C HIS A 226 21.77 0.04 -2.43
N ALA A 227 22.88 0.51 -1.84
CA ALA A 227 23.14 1.94 -1.73
C ALA A 227 23.19 2.60 -3.12
N GLY A 228 22.55 3.77 -3.26
CA GLY A 228 22.38 4.48 -4.52
C GLY A 228 21.13 4.08 -5.31
N GLU A 229 20.48 2.96 -4.99
CA GLU A 229 19.23 2.55 -5.65
C GLU A 229 18.03 3.36 -5.16
N PRO A 230 17.05 3.66 -6.05
CA PRO A 230 15.79 4.28 -5.65
C PRO A 230 14.97 3.33 -4.78
N ALA A 231 14.39 3.89 -3.71
CA ALA A 231 13.45 3.22 -2.82
C ALA A 231 12.31 4.16 -2.47
N ALA A 232 11.26 3.63 -1.85
CA ALA A 232 10.11 4.43 -1.45
C ALA A 232 9.53 3.93 -0.13
N SER A 233 9.31 4.86 0.80
CA SER A 233 8.57 4.59 2.03
C SER A 233 7.08 4.78 1.79
N LEU A 234 6.25 3.90 2.32
CA LEU A 234 4.81 4.15 2.41
C LEU A 234 4.52 4.99 3.65
N GLU A 235 3.80 6.07 3.47
CA GLU A 235 3.43 6.99 4.54
C GLU A 235 1.93 7.26 4.53
N SER A 236 1.33 7.40 5.71
CA SER A 236 -0.10 7.64 5.85
C SER A 236 -0.47 8.25 7.21
N ARG A 237 -1.77 8.47 7.46
CA ARG A 237 -2.30 8.96 8.73
C ARG A 237 -3.18 7.90 9.37
N LEU A 238 -2.83 7.42 10.56
CA LEU A 238 -3.68 6.51 11.32
C LEU A 238 -4.84 7.29 11.95
N ILE A 239 -6.05 7.05 11.43
CA ILE A 239 -7.26 7.78 11.84
C ILE A 239 -8.21 6.93 12.70
N HIS A 240 -8.04 5.61 12.72
CA HIS A 240 -8.91 4.72 13.50
C HIS A 240 -8.27 3.34 13.72
N ILE A 241 -8.47 2.79 14.92
CA ILE A 241 -8.20 1.40 15.26
C ILE A 241 -9.53 0.74 15.63
N GLY A 242 -9.93 -0.31 14.92
CA GLY A 242 -11.19 -1.01 15.15
C GLY A 242 -11.09 -2.18 16.13
N LEU A 243 -9.93 -2.84 16.19
CA LEU A 243 -9.66 -3.90 17.15
C LEU A 243 -8.18 -3.93 17.51
N ILE A 244 -7.86 -4.48 18.67
CA ILE A 244 -6.49 -4.78 19.09
C ILE A 244 -6.47 -6.20 19.66
N LYS A 245 -5.54 -7.01 19.17
CA LYS A 245 -5.17 -8.29 19.77
C LYS A 245 -3.71 -8.25 20.20
N ILE A 246 -3.43 -8.75 21.40
CA ILE A 246 -2.05 -8.92 21.89
C ILE A 246 -1.84 -10.43 22.10
N ASP A 247 -0.87 -11.01 21.38
CA ASP A 247 -0.62 -12.45 21.34
C ASP A 247 -1.91 -13.24 21.08
N GLY A 248 -2.68 -12.83 20.08
CA GLY A 248 -3.94 -13.46 19.69
C GLY A 248 -5.15 -13.11 20.57
N GLN A 249 -4.96 -12.61 21.79
CA GLN A 249 -6.05 -12.26 22.72
C GLN A 249 -6.65 -10.89 22.42
N LEU A 250 -7.97 -10.81 22.26
CA LEU A 250 -8.69 -9.56 21.98
C LEU A 250 -8.72 -8.66 23.22
N VAL A 251 -8.13 -7.47 23.13
CA VAL A 251 -8.06 -6.48 24.22
C VAL A 251 -8.80 -5.17 23.91
N TYR A 252 -9.25 -4.99 22.66
CA TYR A 252 -10.10 -3.89 22.22
C TYR A 252 -10.96 -4.32 21.01
N PRO A 253 -12.26 -3.95 20.96
CA PRO A 253 -13.01 -3.22 21.98
C PRO A 253 -13.20 -4.06 23.26
N THR A 254 -13.29 -3.40 24.41
CA THR A 254 -13.66 -4.07 25.67
C THR A 254 -15.17 -4.30 25.71
N ALA A 255 -15.62 -5.33 26.43
CA ALA A 255 -17.03 -5.77 26.49
C ALA A 255 -18.05 -4.67 26.87
N ASN A 256 -17.59 -3.55 27.43
CA ASN A 256 -18.42 -2.44 27.86
C ASN A 256 -18.50 -1.27 26.86
N GLN A 257 -17.92 -1.40 25.66
CA GLN A 257 -17.94 -0.34 24.66
C GLN A 257 -19.02 -0.64 23.60
N PRO A 258 -19.98 0.28 23.35
CA PRO A 258 -20.99 0.05 22.32
C PRO A 258 -20.33 -0.07 20.94
N PRO A 259 -20.85 -0.93 20.04
CA PRO A 259 -20.27 -1.12 18.73
C PRO A 259 -20.32 0.19 17.92
N SER A 260 -19.15 0.69 17.52
CA SER A 260 -19.03 1.79 16.57
C SER A 260 -19.66 1.38 15.23
N SER A 261 -20.72 2.08 14.84
CA SER A 261 -21.47 1.84 13.61
C SER A 261 -20.58 2.05 12.38
N GLY A 262 -20.19 0.94 11.76
CA GLY A 262 -19.31 0.89 10.59
C GLY A 262 -18.59 -0.45 10.36
N HIS A 263 -18.75 -1.44 11.25
CA HIS A 263 -18.14 -2.76 11.09
C HIS A 263 -18.99 -3.70 10.23
N ALA A 264 -18.47 -4.09 9.07
CA ALA A 264 -18.72 -5.43 8.56
C ALA A 264 -17.99 -6.41 9.49
N THR A 265 -18.77 -7.24 10.18
CA THR A 265 -18.30 -8.26 11.12
C THR A 265 -17.28 -9.18 10.45
N VAL A 266 -16.06 -9.20 10.96
CA VAL A 266 -15.10 -10.28 10.68
C VAL A 266 -14.76 -10.90 12.02
N ALA A 267 -15.55 -11.90 12.42
CA ALA A 267 -15.30 -12.72 13.59
C ALA A 267 -14.76 -14.08 13.15
N SER A 268 -13.65 -14.49 13.81
CA SER A 268 -13.17 -15.88 13.98
C SER A 268 -12.59 -16.56 12.72
N THR A 269 -11.54 -17.38 12.73
CA THR A 269 -10.72 -18.09 13.72
C THR A 269 -9.34 -18.33 13.08
N VAL A 270 -8.23 -18.11 13.80
CA VAL A 270 -6.93 -18.72 13.42
C VAL A 270 -6.38 -19.36 14.70
N SER A 271 -6.27 -20.68 14.67
CA SER A 271 -5.69 -21.50 15.73
C SER A 271 -4.15 -21.41 15.69
N GLU A 272 -3.53 -21.35 16.87
CA GLU A 272 -2.08 -21.46 17.12
C GLU A 272 -1.62 -22.90 16.76
N SER A 273 -0.46 -23.19 16.15
CA SER A 273 0.98 -23.09 16.52
C SER A 273 1.80 -23.88 15.44
N PRO A 274 3.15 -24.04 15.47
CA PRO A 274 4.17 -23.49 16.36
C PRO A 274 5.30 -22.70 15.65
N ASP A 275 5.93 -21.87 16.47
CA ASP A 275 7.35 -21.47 16.50
C ASP A 275 8.15 -21.50 15.18
N ASN A 276 8.38 -20.31 14.64
CA ASN A 276 9.53 -20.08 13.76
C ASN A 276 10.19 -18.77 14.18
N SER A 277 11.21 -18.89 15.02
CA SER A 277 12.14 -17.82 15.35
C SER A 277 12.96 -17.50 14.11
N ALA A 278 12.46 -16.57 13.28
CA ALA A 278 13.22 -15.99 12.19
C ALA A 278 13.87 -14.70 12.66
N ASP A 279 15.18 -14.83 12.92
CA ASP A 279 16.12 -13.78 13.26
C ASP A 279 16.08 -12.64 12.22
N MET A 280 15.93 -11.41 12.69
CA MET A 280 15.99 -10.21 11.86
C MET A 280 17.46 -9.83 11.65
N PRO A 281 17.96 -9.66 10.41
CA PRO A 281 19.37 -9.33 10.21
C PRO A 281 19.66 -7.91 10.68
N SER A 282 20.46 -7.82 11.74
CA SER A 282 21.24 -6.65 12.10
C SER A 282 22.42 -6.49 11.13
N THR A 283 22.53 -5.32 10.51
CA THR A 283 23.65 -4.95 9.63
C THR A 283 24.94 -4.74 10.43
N THR A 284 25.91 -5.65 10.31
CA THR A 284 27.34 -5.41 10.60
C THR A 284 28.23 -6.08 9.55
N SER A 285 29.42 -5.51 9.41
CA SER A 285 30.32 -5.53 8.25
C SER A 285 31.52 -6.50 8.35
N GLY A 286 31.95 -7.04 7.19
CA GLY A 286 33.30 -7.58 6.88
C GLY A 286 33.52 -9.05 7.28
N THR A 287 34.22 -9.93 6.53
CA THR A 287 35.23 -9.74 5.46
C THR A 287 35.52 -11.09 4.75
N ALA A 288 35.92 -11.00 3.47
CA ALA A 288 36.81 -11.87 2.66
C ALA A 288 36.30 -13.21 2.03
N GLY A 289 36.39 -13.26 0.69
CA GLY A 289 36.24 -14.44 -0.21
C GLY A 289 37.52 -15.29 -0.34
N PRO A 290 37.89 -15.92 -1.49
CA PRO A 290 37.47 -15.75 -2.90
C PRO A 290 36.97 -17.10 -3.54
N GLU A 291 36.61 -17.31 -4.82
CA GLU A 291 37.14 -16.99 -6.17
C GLU A 291 36.01 -17.20 -7.23
N ALA A 292 35.79 -16.27 -8.17
CA ALA A 292 36.23 -16.25 -9.59
C ALA A 292 35.52 -17.21 -10.58
N GLN A 293 34.81 -16.65 -11.57
CA GLN A 293 35.22 -16.69 -12.99
C GLN A 293 34.29 -15.88 -13.91
N SER A 294 34.95 -15.10 -14.75
CA SER A 294 34.46 -14.22 -15.81
C SER A 294 34.38 -14.93 -17.17
N SER A 295 33.45 -14.52 -18.03
CA SER A 295 33.70 -14.48 -19.47
C SER A 295 32.78 -13.45 -20.14
N VAL A 296 33.40 -12.34 -20.54
CA VAL A 296 32.90 -11.38 -21.52
C VAL A 296 33.28 -11.92 -22.90
N GLU A 297 32.39 -11.87 -23.88
CA GLU A 297 32.75 -12.07 -25.28
C GLU A 297 32.10 -10.98 -26.14
N GLU A 298 32.95 -10.42 -27.01
CA GLU A 298 32.87 -9.14 -27.72
C GLU A 298 31.95 -9.15 -28.96
N GLU A 299 31.44 -7.95 -29.30
CA GLU A 299 31.05 -7.59 -30.67
C GLU A 299 32.29 -7.48 -31.59
N PRO A 300 32.19 -7.86 -32.88
CA PRO A 300 33.10 -7.35 -33.89
C PRO A 300 32.43 -6.27 -34.75
N ALA A 301 33.13 -5.14 -34.93
CA ALA A 301 32.85 -4.15 -35.95
C ALA A 301 33.66 -4.43 -37.24
N LEU A 302 32.96 -4.30 -38.38
CA LEU A 302 33.38 -3.80 -39.71
C LEU A 302 34.73 -4.23 -40.32
N VAL A 303 34.71 -4.77 -41.56
CA VAL A 303 35.40 -4.17 -42.74
C VAL A 303 34.73 -4.63 -44.06
N THR A 304 34.61 -3.65 -44.96
CA THR A 304 34.18 -3.62 -46.37
C THR A 304 34.99 -4.45 -47.37
N SER A 305 34.37 -4.92 -48.47
CA SER A 305 34.71 -4.62 -49.88
C SER A 305 34.21 -5.68 -50.86
N LEU A 306 33.27 -5.28 -51.75
CA LEU A 306 33.31 -5.33 -53.23
C LEU A 306 31.88 -5.19 -53.79
#